data_AF-A0A6A4PX06-F1
#
_entry.id   AF-A0A6A4PX06-F1
#
_cell.length_a   1.000
_cell.length_b   1.000
_cell.length_c   1.000
_cell.angle_alpha   90.00
_cell.angle_beta   90.00
_cell.angle_gamma   90.00
#
_symmetry.space_group_name_H-M   'P 1'
#
loop_
_entity.id
_entity.type
_entity.pdbx_description
1 polymer ?
#
loop_
_entity_poly.entity_id
_entity_poly.type
_entity_poly.pdbx_seq_one_letter_code
_entity_poly.pdbx_strand_id
1 'polypeptide(L)'
;MAGDGVDEIVYRRMDNINNNVPDYLAEYTFEGRWEKVIEIYNDSPEVHTAMISKHEGTALHMAVDLYEEQVIAKLVDAIIRHGTVYKALTKANEVGDTPLHVAASRGFAKLCKCIIGGNNERIDLMSEKNNLME
;
A
#
# COMPACT_ATOMS: atom_id res chain seq x y z
N MET A 1 38.40 1.82 -12.42
CA MET A 1 37.82 0.48 -12.24
C MET A 1 36.47 0.69 -11.60
N ALA A 2 35.43 0.02 -12.14
CA ALA A 2 34.02 0.07 -11.73
C ALA A 2 33.86 -0.01 -10.21
N GLY A 3 32.93 0.68 -9.55
CA GLY A 3 31.50 0.81 -9.81
C GLY A 3 30.84 0.54 -8.45
N ASP A 4 29.96 1.44 -8.02
CA ASP A 4 29.51 1.60 -6.63
C ASP A 4 29.05 0.30 -5.95
N GLY A 5 29.40 0.19 -4.67
CA GLY A 5 28.91 -0.82 -3.75
C GLY A 5 27.43 -0.62 -3.44
N VAL A 6 26.58 -0.98 -4.39
CA VAL A 6 25.14 -1.16 -4.16
C VAL A 6 24.89 -2.62 -3.80
N ASP A 7 24.80 -2.83 -2.49
CA ASP A 7 23.96 -3.82 -1.83
C ASP A 7 24.04 -5.30 -2.27
N GLU A 8 25.17 -5.93 -1.98
CA GLU A 8 25.27 -7.40 -1.92
C GLU A 8 24.57 -7.99 -0.67
N ILE A 9 23.99 -7.14 0.20
CA ILE A 9 23.33 -7.53 1.47
C ILE A 9 21.80 -7.52 1.33
N VAL A 10 21.19 -6.60 0.58
CA VAL A 10 19.72 -6.55 0.40
C VAL A 10 19.15 -7.81 -0.25
N TYR A 11 19.88 -8.46 -1.18
CA TYR A 11 19.39 -9.65 -1.88
C TYR A 11 19.65 -10.98 -1.17
N ARG A 12 20.53 -11.04 -0.15
CA ARG A 12 20.98 -12.30 0.47
C ARG A 12 20.03 -12.91 1.51
N ARG A 13 18.73 -12.58 1.47
CA ARG A 13 17.72 -13.19 2.36
C ARG A 13 16.49 -13.75 1.64
N MET A 14 16.63 -14.07 0.35
CA MET A 14 15.68 -14.87 -0.43
C MET A 14 15.86 -16.39 -0.26
N ASP A 15 16.47 -16.84 0.84
CA ASP A 15 16.55 -18.27 1.19
C ASP A 15 15.51 -18.61 2.26
N ASN A 16 14.25 -18.74 1.85
CA ASN A 16 13.39 -19.80 2.39
C ASN A 16 12.18 -20.06 1.49
N ILE A 17 12.18 -21.19 0.79
CA ILE A 17 11.07 -21.69 -0.01
C ILE A 17 9.97 -22.19 0.95
N ASN A 18 9.27 -21.23 1.55
CA ASN A 18 7.97 -21.31 2.19
C ASN A 18 7.34 -19.93 2.07
N ASN A 19 7.23 -19.45 0.83
CA ASN A 19 6.89 -18.06 0.54
C ASN A 19 5.40 -17.83 0.84
N ASN A 20 5.15 -17.07 1.91
CA ASN A 20 3.81 -16.64 2.26
C ASN A 20 3.38 -15.55 1.27
N VAL A 21 2.08 -15.42 1.01
CA VAL A 21 1.53 -14.38 0.10
C VAL A 21 2.06 -12.95 0.38
N PRO A 22 2.31 -12.52 1.63
CA PRO A 22 2.93 -11.23 1.94
C PRO A 22 4.34 -11.03 1.37
N ASP A 23 5.15 -12.09 1.24
CA ASP A 23 6.54 -11.98 0.81
C ASP A 23 6.63 -11.61 -0.67
N TYR A 24 5.87 -12.32 -1.53
CA TYR A 24 5.77 -12.00 -2.95
C TYR A 24 5.09 -10.65 -3.20
N LEU A 25 4.08 -10.31 -2.41
CA LEU A 25 3.44 -9.01 -2.50
C LEU A 25 4.45 -7.88 -2.23
N ALA A 26 5.27 -8.04 -1.20
CA ALA A 26 6.32 -7.08 -0.87
C ALA A 26 7.34 -6.96 -2.01
N GLU A 27 7.89 -8.09 -2.48
CA GLU A 27 8.84 -8.13 -3.60
C GLU A 27 8.31 -7.40 -4.84
N TYR A 28 7.11 -7.74 -5.31
CA TYR A 28 6.52 -7.10 -6.48
C TYR A 28 6.22 -5.62 -6.28
N THR A 29 5.88 -5.20 -5.06
CA THR A 29 5.64 -3.79 -4.76
C THR A 29 6.96 -3.00 -4.80
N PHE A 30 8.02 -3.48 -4.17
CA PHE A 30 9.32 -2.81 -4.16
C PHE A 30 9.99 -2.76 -5.55
N GLU A 31 9.74 -3.76 -6.39
CA GLU A 31 10.20 -3.77 -7.78
C GLU A 31 9.31 -2.95 -8.73
N GLY A 32 8.19 -2.39 -8.26
CA GLY A 32 7.25 -1.64 -9.08
C GLY A 32 6.48 -2.49 -10.10
N ARG A 33 6.38 -3.82 -9.89
CA ARG A 33 5.61 -4.74 -10.75
C ARG A 33 4.12 -4.68 -10.44
N TRP A 34 3.54 -3.50 -10.64
CA TRP A 34 2.18 -3.19 -10.23
C TRP A 34 1.11 -4.09 -10.84
N GLU A 35 1.30 -4.58 -12.06
CA GLU A 35 0.37 -5.54 -12.68
C GLU A 35 0.22 -6.81 -11.83
N LYS A 36 1.32 -7.29 -11.23
CA LYS A 36 1.30 -8.46 -10.33
C LYS A 36 0.68 -8.13 -8.98
N VAL A 37 0.94 -6.95 -8.45
CA VAL A 37 0.30 -6.47 -7.21
C VAL A 37 -1.23 -6.41 -7.40
N ILE A 38 -1.68 -5.88 -8.54
CA ILE A 38 -3.10 -5.78 -8.89
C ILE A 38 -3.74 -7.17 -9.05
N GLU A 39 -3.07 -8.10 -9.71
CA GLU A 39 -3.50 -9.50 -9.84
C GLU A 39 -3.75 -10.12 -8.45
N ILE A 40 -2.76 -9.99 -7.55
CA ILE A 40 -2.85 -10.52 -6.18
C ILE A 40 -4.00 -9.88 -5.38
N TYR A 41 -4.17 -8.56 -5.45
CA TYR A 41 -5.30 -7.87 -4.80
C TYR A 41 -6.65 -8.33 -5.34
N ASN A 42 -6.75 -8.57 -6.66
CA ASN A 42 -7.98 -9.04 -7.28
C ASN A 42 -8.35 -10.47 -6.88
N ASP A 43 -7.36 -11.30 -6.55
CA ASP A 43 -7.58 -12.73 -6.29
C ASP A 43 -7.73 -13.04 -4.80
N SER A 44 -7.08 -12.29 -3.90
CA SER A 44 -6.94 -12.66 -2.49
C SER A 44 -7.25 -11.49 -1.54
N PRO A 45 -8.47 -11.42 -0.96
CA PRO A 45 -8.84 -10.32 -0.05
C PRO A 45 -7.98 -10.25 1.22
N GLU A 46 -7.30 -11.33 1.60
CA GLU A 46 -6.42 -11.40 2.76
C GLU A 46 -5.25 -10.41 2.65
N VAL A 47 -4.82 -10.12 1.41
CA VAL A 47 -3.65 -9.29 1.12
C VAL A 47 -3.90 -7.80 1.27
N HIS A 48 -5.17 -7.37 1.29
CA HIS A 48 -5.55 -5.97 1.38
C HIS A 48 -5.08 -5.30 2.69
N THR A 49 -4.77 -6.11 3.70
CA THR A 49 -4.24 -5.65 5.00
C THR A 49 -2.82 -6.13 5.28
N ALA A 50 -2.21 -6.86 4.33
CA ALA A 50 -0.87 -7.39 4.49
C ALA A 50 0.15 -6.24 4.48
N MET A 51 1.02 -6.24 5.50
CA MET A 51 2.11 -5.27 5.57
C MET A 51 3.27 -5.77 4.72
N ILE A 52 3.68 -4.99 3.74
CA ILE A 52 4.86 -5.27 2.91
C ILE A 52 6.15 -4.85 3.62
N SER A 53 6.06 -3.90 4.54
CA SER A 53 7.06 -3.62 5.57
C SER A 53 6.41 -2.87 6.73
N LYS A 54 7.10 -2.75 7.86
CA LYS A 54 6.57 -2.01 9.02
C LYS A 54 6.45 -0.50 8.77
N HIS A 55 7.46 0.08 8.12
CA HIS A 55 7.51 1.52 7.82
C HIS A 55 6.57 1.90 6.67
N GLU A 56 6.62 1.16 5.56
CA GLU A 56 5.82 1.46 4.38
C GLU A 56 4.35 1.09 4.57
N GLY A 57 4.03 0.16 5.47
CA GLY A 57 2.67 -0.32 5.67
C GLY A 57 2.25 -1.33 4.61
N THR A 58 1.11 -1.11 3.95
CA THR A 58 0.57 -1.99 2.90
C THR A 58 1.03 -1.55 1.51
N ALA A 59 0.86 -2.40 0.50
CA ALA A 59 1.14 -2.03 -0.90
C ALA A 59 0.36 -0.76 -1.35
N LEU A 60 -0.82 -0.51 -0.79
CA LEU A 60 -1.59 0.71 -1.06
C LEU A 60 -0.91 1.97 -0.50
N HIS A 61 -0.23 1.91 0.65
CA HIS A 61 0.52 3.04 1.17
C HIS A 61 1.65 3.42 0.20
N MET A 62 2.42 2.43 -0.24
CA MET A 62 3.53 2.65 -1.18
C MET A 62 3.04 3.22 -2.53
N ALA A 63 1.95 2.66 -3.07
CA ALA A 63 1.36 3.19 -4.30
C ALA A 63 0.95 4.66 -4.15
N VAL A 64 0.39 5.04 -2.99
CA VAL A 64 0.08 6.45 -2.67
C VAL A 64 1.34 7.31 -2.55
N ASP A 65 2.36 6.82 -1.84
CA ASP A 65 3.62 7.53 -1.61
C ASP A 65 4.35 7.85 -2.92
N LEU A 66 4.30 6.90 -3.86
CA LEU A 66 4.87 7.00 -5.21
C LEU A 66 3.97 7.68 -6.25
N TYR A 67 2.77 8.13 -5.85
CA TYR A 67 1.78 8.78 -6.72
C TYR A 67 1.29 7.91 -7.90
N GLU A 68 1.18 6.60 -7.72
CA GLU A 68 0.76 5.63 -8.74
C GLU A 68 -0.76 5.61 -8.93
N GLU A 69 -1.33 6.68 -9.48
CA GLU A 69 -2.77 6.93 -9.55
C GLU A 69 -3.59 5.76 -10.13
N GLN A 70 -3.13 5.17 -11.24
CA GLN A 70 -3.84 4.06 -11.89
C GLN A 70 -3.83 2.79 -11.04
N VAL A 71 -2.73 2.56 -10.33
CA VAL A 71 -2.58 1.42 -9.43
C VAL A 71 -3.51 1.60 -8.24
N ILE A 72 -3.47 2.77 -7.59
CA ILE A 72 -4.34 3.11 -6.46
C ILE A 72 -5.81 2.87 -6.81
N ALA A 73 -6.26 3.34 -7.98
CA ALA A 73 -7.64 3.14 -8.42
C ALA A 73 -8.01 1.65 -8.50
N LYS A 74 -7.12 0.82 -9.06
CA LYS A 74 -7.34 -0.63 -9.19
C LYS A 74 -7.29 -1.36 -7.85
N LEU A 75 -6.38 -1.00 -6.96
CA LEU A 75 -6.30 -1.60 -5.62
C LEU A 75 -7.53 -1.22 -4.78
N VAL A 76 -7.99 0.03 -4.84
CA VAL A 76 -9.21 0.49 -4.16
C VAL A 76 -10.45 -0.22 -4.73
N ASP A 77 -10.52 -0.41 -6.06
CA ASP A 77 -11.61 -1.18 -6.67
C ASP A 77 -11.64 -2.63 -6.18
N ALA A 78 -10.50 -3.32 -6.12
CA ALA A 78 -10.40 -4.67 -5.58
C ALA A 78 -10.88 -4.75 -4.12
N ILE A 79 -10.43 -3.79 -3.29
CA ILE A 79 -10.85 -3.66 -1.89
C ILE A 79 -12.37 -3.50 -1.77
N ILE A 80 -12.98 -2.67 -2.62
CA ILE A 80 -14.43 -2.44 -2.67
C ILE A 80 -15.16 -3.70 -3.11
N ARG A 81 -14.74 -4.34 -4.21
CA ARG A 81 -15.36 -5.56 -4.73
C ARG A 81 -15.34 -6.70 -3.72
N HIS A 82 -14.28 -6.80 -2.93
CA HIS A 82 -14.17 -7.81 -1.86
C HIS A 82 -14.85 -7.40 -0.54
N GLY A 83 -15.43 -6.20 -0.43
CA GLY A 83 -16.10 -5.75 0.79
C GLY A 83 -15.18 -5.56 1.99
N THR A 84 -13.88 -5.37 1.75
CA THR A 84 -12.85 -5.21 2.80
C THR A 84 -12.50 -3.75 3.10
N VAL A 85 -13.27 -2.81 2.54
CA VAL A 85 -13.07 -1.36 2.55
C VAL A 85 -12.59 -0.83 3.90
N TYR A 86 -13.37 -1.06 4.95
CA TYR A 86 -13.04 -0.50 6.26
C TYR A 86 -11.70 -1.04 6.76
N LYS A 87 -11.52 -2.36 6.77
CA LYS A 87 -10.28 -2.99 7.28
C LYS A 87 -9.03 -2.59 6.50
N ALA A 88 -9.14 -2.45 5.17
CA ALA A 88 -8.00 -2.17 4.30
C ALA A 88 -7.64 -0.69 4.26
N LEU A 89 -8.64 0.20 4.15
CA LEU A 89 -8.39 1.64 4.02
C LEU A 89 -8.12 2.34 5.36
N THR A 90 -8.52 1.75 6.49
CA THR A 90 -8.13 2.23 7.83
C THR A 90 -6.91 1.49 8.40
N LYS A 91 -6.31 0.59 7.63
CA LYS A 91 -5.10 -0.10 8.05
C LYS A 91 -3.98 0.93 8.19
N ALA A 92 -3.53 1.16 9.42
CA ALA A 92 -2.40 2.03 9.69
C ALA A 92 -1.05 1.29 9.52
N ASN A 93 -0.02 2.00 9.06
CA ASN A 93 1.37 1.58 9.15
C ASN A 93 1.92 1.73 10.59
N GLU A 94 3.21 1.46 10.81
CA GLU A 94 3.82 1.54 12.16
C GLU A 94 3.79 2.94 12.79
N VAL A 95 3.76 4.01 11.98
CA VAL A 95 3.66 5.39 12.48
C VAL A 95 2.23 5.86 12.70
N GLY A 96 1.23 5.01 12.39
CA GLY A 96 -0.19 5.33 12.57
C GLY A 96 -0.85 5.99 11.35
N ASP A 97 -0.15 6.08 10.23
CA ASP A 97 -0.69 6.65 9.00
C ASP A 97 -1.51 5.62 8.25
N THR A 98 -2.69 6.03 7.78
CA THR A 98 -3.49 5.31 6.80
C THR A 98 -3.07 5.75 5.39
N PRO A 99 -3.49 5.04 4.31
CA PRO A 99 -3.23 5.50 2.96
C PRO A 99 -3.76 6.92 2.69
N LEU A 100 -4.86 7.32 3.35
CA LEU A 100 -5.40 8.67 3.24
C LEU A 100 -4.51 9.71 3.94
N HIS A 101 -3.93 9.37 5.09
CA HIS A 101 -2.97 10.23 5.80
C HIS A 101 -1.74 10.53 4.94
N VAL A 102 -1.16 9.51 4.31
CA VAL A 102 -0.02 9.67 3.38
C VAL A 102 -0.40 10.56 2.18
N ALA A 103 -1.57 10.35 1.57
CA ALA A 103 -2.02 11.19 0.46
C ALA A 103 -2.22 12.65 0.89
N ALA A 104 -2.85 12.87 2.05
CA ALA A 104 -3.16 14.20 2.55
C ALA A 104 -1.89 14.97 2.97
N SER A 105 -0.96 14.33 3.67
CA SER A 105 0.29 14.96 4.12
C SER A 105 1.17 15.42 2.95
N ARG A 106 1.11 14.70 1.82
CA ARG A 106 1.79 15.07 0.56
C ARG A 106 1.02 16.07 -0.31
N GLY A 107 -0.19 16.45 0.07
CA GLY A 107 -1.04 17.37 -0.71
C GLY A 107 -1.63 16.74 -1.98
N PHE A 108 -1.71 15.41 -2.05
CA PHE A 108 -2.21 14.66 -3.20
C PHE A 108 -3.74 14.62 -3.25
N ALA A 109 -4.37 15.80 -3.38
CA ALA A 109 -5.82 15.97 -3.32
C ALA A 109 -6.59 15.05 -4.31
N LYS A 110 -6.01 14.75 -5.46
CA LYS A 110 -6.59 13.82 -6.44
C LYS A 110 -6.63 12.38 -5.90
N LEU A 111 -5.55 11.93 -5.27
CA LEU A 111 -5.48 10.59 -4.67
C LEU A 111 -6.37 10.49 -3.43
N CYS A 112 -6.48 11.56 -2.64
CA CYS A 112 -7.46 11.63 -1.56
C CYS A 112 -8.87 11.37 -2.09
N LYS A 113 -9.26 11.97 -3.22
CA LYS A 113 -10.56 11.72 -3.88
C LYS A 113 -10.71 10.29 -4.36
N CYS A 114 -9.65 9.65 -4.88
CA CYS A 114 -9.70 8.23 -5.24
C CYS A 114 -10.00 7.36 -4.00
N ILE A 115 -9.37 7.66 -2.87
CA ILE A 115 -9.52 6.89 -1.63
C ILE A 115 -10.89 7.12 -0.99
N ILE A 116 -11.34 8.37 -0.82
CA ILE A 116 -12.65 8.68 -0.20
C ILE A 116 -13.84 8.46 -1.15
N GLY A 117 -13.57 8.33 -2.45
CA GLY A 117 -14.58 8.27 -3.50
C GLY A 117 -14.96 9.65 -4.05
N GLY A 118 -15.27 9.70 -5.34
CA GLY A 118 -15.52 10.96 -6.05
C GLY A 118 -16.73 11.76 -5.53
N ASN A 119 -17.69 11.09 -4.90
CA ASN A 119 -18.85 11.71 -4.27
C ASN A 119 -18.78 11.64 -2.74
N ASN A 120 -17.58 11.50 -2.17
CA ASN A 120 -17.36 11.38 -0.74
C ASN A 120 -18.05 10.16 -0.11
N GLU A 121 -18.17 9.06 -0.85
CA GLU A 121 -18.83 7.83 -0.42
C GLU A 121 -18.20 7.21 0.86
N ARG A 122 -16.93 7.53 1.13
CA ARG A 122 -16.13 7.05 2.26
C ARG A 122 -15.51 8.20 3.04
N ILE A 123 -16.25 9.30 3.21
CA ILE A 123 -15.79 10.50 3.93
C ILE A 123 -15.51 10.25 5.42
N ASP A 124 -16.14 9.23 5.98
CA ASP A 124 -15.93 8.75 7.35
C ASP A 124 -14.48 8.31 7.62
N LEU A 125 -13.74 7.89 6.59
CA LEU A 125 -12.31 7.57 6.68
C LEU A 125 -11.44 8.76 7.11
N MET A 126 -11.91 10.00 6.97
CA MET A 126 -11.19 11.20 7.45
C MET A 126 -11.21 11.33 8.98
N SER A 127 -12.07 10.59 9.68
CA SER A 127 -12.23 10.71 11.13
C SER A 127 -11.24 9.84 11.93
N GLU A 128 -10.53 8.93 11.27
CA GLU A 128 -9.42 8.19 11.86
C GLU A 128 -8.32 9.20 12.22
N LYS A 129 -8.14 9.46 13.51
CA LYS A 129 -7.22 10.49 13.97
C LYS A 129 -5.79 10.12 13.59
N ASN A 130 -5.14 10.99 12.82
CA ASN A 130 -3.69 11.10 12.78
C ASN A 130 -3.15 11.16 14.21
N ASN A 131 -2.46 10.12 14.67
CA ASN A 131 -1.58 10.24 15.83
C ASN A 131 -0.28 10.94 15.40
N LEU A 132 -0.41 12.16 14.89
CA LEU A 132 0.73 13.08 14.81
C LEU A 132 1.28 13.16 16.22
N MET A 133 2.43 12.53 16.47
CA MET A 133 3.14 12.69 17.72
C MET A 133 3.43 14.18 17.89
N GLU A 134 2.73 14.80 18.85
CA GLU A 134 3.15 16.07 19.46
C GLU A 134 4.48 15.87 20.22
#